data_AF-A0A9X4AN54-F1
#
_entry.id   AF-A0A9X4AN54-F1
#
_cell.length_a   1.000
_cell.length_b   1.000
_cell.length_c   1.000
_cell.angle_alpha   90.00
_cell.angle_beta   90.00
_cell.angle_gamma   90.00
#
_symmetry.space_group_name_H-M   'P 1'
#
loop_
_entity.id
_entity.type
_entity.pdbx_description
1 polymer ?
#
loop_
_entity_poly.entity_id
_entity_poly.type
_entity_poly.pdbx_seq_one_letter_code
_entity_poly.pdbx_strand_id
1 'polypeptide(L)' 'MKQAKNSGFTSLSLSVDPDNPAFRLYEGHGFVKVGINGTSYDMKVNLNKVSDDIS' A
#
# COMPACT_ATOMS: atom_id res chain seq x y z
N MET A 1 9.25 -1.14 -1.95
CA MET A 1 8.77 -2.32 -1.18
C MET A 1 9.87 -3.31 -0.81
N LYS A 2 10.81 -3.67 -1.72
CA LYS A 2 11.87 -4.66 -1.44
C LYS A 2 12.72 -4.35 -0.20
N GLN A 3 13.21 -3.12 -0.04
CA GLN A 3 14.00 -2.74 1.13
C GLN A 3 13.21 -2.92 2.43
N ALA A 4 11.95 -2.45 2.49
CA ALA A 4 11.12 -2.61 3.67
C ALA A 4 10.88 -4.10 4.03
N LYS A 5 10.66 -4.95 3.02
CA LYS A 5 10.55 -6.40 3.22
C LYS A 5 11.84 -6.99 3.79
N ASN A 6 13.00 -6.63 3.22
CA ASN A 6 14.31 -7.09 3.67
C ASN A 6 14.68 -6.58 5.08
N SER A 7 14.13 -5.43 5.48
CA SER A 7 14.28 -4.88 6.83
C SER A 7 13.28 -5.47 7.84
N GLY A 8 12.47 -6.44 7.45
CA GLY A 8 11.54 -7.14 8.35
C GLY A 8 10.20 -6.43 8.59
N PHE A 9 9.88 -5.36 7.84
CA PHE A 9 8.57 -4.73 7.93
C PHE A 9 7.49 -5.61 7.29
N THR A 10 6.36 -5.75 7.97
CA THR A 10 5.23 -6.59 7.52
C THR A 10 4.25 -5.84 6.61
N SER A 11 4.29 -4.51 6.63
CA SER A 11 3.40 -3.65 5.85
C SER A 11 4.00 -2.27 5.62
N LEU A 12 3.44 -1.55 4.64
CA LEU A 12 3.68 -0.13 4.42
C LEU A 12 2.35 0.60 4.39
N SER A 13 2.34 1.83 4.88
CA SER A 13 1.20 2.75 4.77
C SER A 13 1.61 4.09 4.18
N LEU A 14 0.67 4.74 3.50
CA LEU A 14 0.81 6.07 2.94
C LEU A 14 -0.53 6.80 2.99
N SER A 15 -0.49 8.14 2.90
CA SER A 15 -1.69 8.96 2.75
C SER A 15 -1.69 9.56 1.34
N VAL A 16 -2.85 9.57 0.68
CA VAL A 16 -3.00 10.07 -0.69
C VAL A 16 -4.36 10.74 -0.88
N ASP A 17 -4.39 11.86 -1.59
CA ASP A 17 -5.66 12.48 -2.00
C ASP A 17 -6.36 11.56 -3.03
N PRO A 18 -7.68 11.29 -2.92
CA PRO A 18 -8.41 10.44 -3.85
C PRO A 18 -8.35 10.91 -5.31
N ASP A 19 -8.23 12.21 -5.53
CA ASP A 19 -8.14 12.82 -6.86
C ASP A 19 -6.70 12.87 -7.39
N ASN A 20 -5.70 12.50 -6.57
CA ASN A 20 -4.32 12.39 -7.02
C ASN A 20 -4.17 11.16 -7.93
N PRO A 21 -3.65 11.30 -9.18
CA PRO A 21 -3.44 10.19 -10.09
C PRO A 21 -2.58 9.03 -9.53
N ALA A 22 -1.71 9.32 -8.55
CA ALA A 22 -0.92 8.32 -7.85
C ALA A 22 -1.78 7.31 -7.06
N PHE A 23 -3.01 7.65 -6.70
CA PHE A 23 -3.95 6.74 -6.04
C PHE A 23 -4.09 5.42 -6.82
N ARG A 24 -4.28 5.50 -8.15
CA ARG A 24 -4.39 4.31 -9.02
C ARG A 24 -3.11 3.49 -9.08
N LEU A 25 -1.95 4.16 -9.02
CA LEU A 25 -0.65 3.49 -8.94
C LEU A 25 -0.55 2.66 -7.65
N TYR A 26 -0.98 3.21 -6.52
CA TYR A 26 -0.93 2.52 -5.24
C TYR A 26 -1.91 1.34 -5.18
N GLU A 27 -3.15 1.51 -5.69
CA GLU A 27 -4.10 0.40 -5.85
C GLU A 27 -3.47 -0.74 -6.69
N GLY A 28 -2.85 -0.41 -7.82
CA GLY A 28 -2.18 -1.40 -8.68
C GLY A 28 -1.00 -2.12 -8.02
N HIS A 29 -0.41 -1.55 -6.95
CA HIS A 29 0.64 -2.18 -6.15
C HIS A 29 0.09 -2.92 -4.91
N GLY A 30 -1.23 -3.11 -4.83
CA GLY A 30 -1.88 -3.86 -3.76
C GLY A 30 -2.09 -3.08 -2.47
N PHE A 31 -1.93 -1.75 -2.50
CA PHE A 31 -2.39 -0.92 -1.38
C PHE A 31 -3.92 -0.88 -1.37
N VAL A 32 -4.49 -1.05 -0.19
CA VAL A 32 -5.92 -0.92 0.04
C VAL A 32 -6.19 0.25 0.98
N LYS A 33 -7.30 0.96 0.77
CA LYS A 33 -7.75 2.01 1.69
C LYS A 33 -8.11 1.38 3.04
N VAL A 34 -7.54 1.92 4.12
CA VAL A 34 -7.78 1.49 5.51
C VAL A 34 -8.32 2.60 6.39
N GLY A 35 -8.29 3.85 5.93
CA GLY A 35 -8.75 5.00 6.69
C GLY A 35 -8.92 6.25 5.84
N ILE A 36 -9.37 7.32 6.49
CA ILE A 36 -9.48 8.67 5.94
C ILE A 36 -8.95 9.63 7.01
N ASN A 37 -8.07 10.54 6.61
CA ASN A 37 -7.60 11.65 7.44
C ASN A 37 -7.85 12.96 6.69
N GLY A 38 -8.84 13.72 7.13
CA GLY A 38 -9.34 14.87 6.38
C GLY A 38 -9.95 14.44 5.05
N THR A 39 -9.40 14.93 3.94
CA THR A 39 -9.78 14.51 2.58
C THR A 39 -8.92 13.38 2.02
N SER A 40 -7.80 13.06 2.68
CA SER A 40 -6.84 12.06 2.20
C SER A 40 -7.24 10.65 2.64
N TYR A 41 -6.97 9.68 1.78
CA TYR A 41 -7.08 8.26 2.11
C TYR A 41 -5.78 7.75 2.71
N ASP A 42 -5.89 7.07 3.85
CA ASP A 42 -4.79 6.26 4.36
C ASP A 42 -4.88 4.88 3.72
N MET A 43 -3.80 4.48 3.06
CA MET A 43 -3.69 3.22 2.35
C MET A 43 -2.62 2.34 2.97
N LYS A 44 -2.81 1.02 2.91
CA LYS A 44 -1.88 0.03 3.46
C LYS A 44 -1.72 -1.16 2.52
N VAL A 45 -0.49 -1.66 2.40
CA VAL A 45 -0.18 -2.93 1.73
C VAL A 45 0.51 -3.87 2.71
N ASN A 46 0.15 -5.15 2.67
CA ASN A 46 0.82 -6.20 3.43
C ASN A 46 1.95 -6.79 2.57
N LEU A 47 3.20 -6.67 3.02
CA LEU A 47 4.38 -7.11 2.27
C LEU A 47 4.56 -8.64 2.25
N ASN A 48 3.88 -9.33 3.18
CA ASN A 48 3.90 -10.78 3.30
C ASN A 48 2.90 -11.49 2.39
N LYS A 49 1.93 -10.77 1.80
CA LYS A 49 0.93 -11.35 0.87
C LYS A 49 1.33 -11.26 -0.60
N VAL A 50 2.52 -10.73 -0.90
CA VAL A 50 3.02 -10.55 -2.29
C VAL A 50 3.74 -11.81 -2.80
N SER A 51 3.48 -12.99 -2.23
CA SER A 51 4.21 -14.22 -2.57
C SER A 51 3.42 -15.52 -2.40
N ASP A 52 2.17 -15.58 -2.86
CA ASP A 52 1.41 -16.84 -2.93
C ASP A 52 0.82 -17.14 -4.31
N ASP A 53 1.26 -16.45 -5.37
CA ASP A 53 0.67 -16.61 -6.72
C ASP A 53 1.65 -17.10 -7.80
N ILE A 54 2.72 -17.81 -7.43
CA ILE A 54 3.35 -18.89 -8.23
C ILE A 54 4.08 -19.83 -7.26
N SER A 55 3.53 -21.02 -7.03
CA SER A 55 4.23 -22.25 -6.63
C SER A 55 3.57 -23.42 -7.35
#